data_AF-A0A9X1B352-F1
#
_entry.id   AF-A0A9X1B352-F1
#
_cell.length_a   1.000
_cell.length_b   1.000
_cell.length_c   1.000
_cell.angle_alpha   90.00
_cell.angle_beta   90.00
_cell.angle_gamma   90.00
#
_symmetry.space_group_name_H-M   'P 1'
#
loop_
_entity.id
_entity.type
_entity.pdbx_description
1 polymer ?
#
loop_
_entity_poly.entity_id
_entity_poly.type
_entity_poly.pdbx_seq_one_letter_code
_entity_poly.pdbx_strand_id
1 'polypeptide(L)'
;MSDQALAHPQRSPTTAERLPPSDLDFSPPSKAGRRVSEEVYWRDYYDQSEICYEWNNGILEEKPVSNQETFLIYAWLLRLLATFVASRPIAALTGLDMGFRLALPTGTVIRRPDMAVVHNANPKPLLLHDNSYRGIYDLCIEALSDLKRADIERDTRQKKREYAAGGVPEYYILHADPELRAFYSREPSSGHYRPMPEVDGIIASAVLPGFQFRVADLLSRPEDAMLLDDPVYADFVLPGWQRDRLRAEAEAQRAETEARRAETEAQRAETEARRAETEAQRAETEAQRAKVMAAKLRELGIDPDDLRD
;
A
#
# COMPACT_ATOMS: atom_id res chain seq x y z
N MET A 1 -10.39 -80.99 8.80
CA MET A 1 -11.46 -79.99 8.99
C MET A 1 -11.16 -79.30 10.31
N SER A 2 -10.23 -78.34 10.29
CA SER A 2 -10.51 -76.90 10.12
C SER A 2 -11.19 -76.32 11.37
N ASP A 3 -10.36 -75.87 12.32
CA ASP A 3 -10.46 -74.56 13.00
C ASP A 3 -9.58 -74.57 14.26
N GLN A 4 -8.49 -73.81 14.24
CA GLN A 4 -7.92 -73.25 15.45
C GLN A 4 -7.54 -71.80 15.15
N ALA A 5 -8.38 -70.90 15.67
CA ALA A 5 -8.22 -69.46 15.59
C ALA A 5 -6.96 -68.99 16.32
N LEU A 6 -6.17 -68.17 15.63
CA LEU A 6 -5.04 -67.42 16.17
C LEU A 6 -5.54 -66.42 17.22
N ALA A 7 -5.12 -66.58 18.47
CA ALA A 7 -5.30 -65.59 19.52
C ALA A 7 -4.35 -64.40 19.29
N HIS A 8 -4.90 -63.22 18.98
CA HIS A 8 -4.17 -61.96 19.03
C HIS A 8 -3.93 -61.54 20.50
N PRO A 9 -2.71 -61.11 20.88
CA PRO A 9 -2.50 -60.52 22.20
C PRO A 9 -3.21 -59.17 22.28
N GLN A 10 -4.07 -59.02 23.30
CA GLN A 10 -4.71 -57.76 23.65
C GLN A 10 -3.64 -56.71 23.98
N ARG A 11 -3.59 -55.63 23.18
CA ARG A 11 -2.90 -54.41 23.59
C ARG A 11 -3.73 -53.74 24.68
N SER A 12 -3.19 -53.67 25.88
CA SER A 12 -3.70 -52.83 26.97
C SER A 12 -3.84 -51.38 26.47
N PRO A 13 -4.90 -50.65 26.84
CA PRO A 13 -5.02 -49.25 26.47
C PRO A 13 -3.93 -48.48 27.19
N THR A 14 -2.95 -47.99 26.44
CA THR A 14 -1.95 -47.06 26.93
C THR A 14 -2.70 -45.83 27.43
N THR A 15 -2.66 -45.61 28.74
CA THR A 15 -3.10 -44.37 29.37
C THR A 15 -2.37 -43.24 28.65
N ALA A 16 -3.07 -42.50 27.79
CA ALA A 16 -2.55 -41.28 27.23
C ALA A 16 -2.37 -40.33 28.42
N GLU A 17 -1.14 -40.26 28.90
CA GLU A 17 -0.70 -39.34 29.93
C GLU A 17 -0.98 -37.93 29.37
N ARG A 18 -2.05 -37.30 29.86
CA ARG A 18 -2.33 -35.89 29.58
C ARG A 18 -1.14 -35.12 30.11
N LEU A 19 -0.29 -34.63 29.22
CA LEU A 19 0.71 -33.63 29.57
C LEU A 19 -0.03 -32.48 30.27
N PRO A 20 0.43 -32.06 31.46
CA PRO A 20 -0.16 -30.91 32.13
C PRO A 20 -0.04 -29.67 31.22
N PRO A 21 -0.98 -28.71 31.28
CA PRO A 21 -0.78 -27.44 30.62
C PRO A 21 0.56 -26.87 31.10
N SER A 22 1.43 -26.54 30.15
CA SER A 22 2.74 -25.97 30.45
C SER A 22 2.52 -24.54 30.99
N ASP A 23 2.37 -24.41 32.30
CA ASP A 23 2.31 -23.13 33.03
C ASP A 23 3.69 -22.45 33.10
N LEU A 24 4.51 -22.55 32.06
CA LEU A 24 5.78 -21.85 31.97
C LEU A 24 5.62 -20.66 31.03
N ASP A 25 5.02 -19.59 31.56
CA ASP A 25 5.24 -18.26 30.99
C ASP A 25 6.73 -17.91 31.21
N PHE A 26 7.53 -18.13 30.17
CA PHE A 26 8.97 -17.84 30.18
C PHE A 26 9.29 -16.35 29.99
N SER A 27 8.27 -15.49 29.93
CA SER A 27 8.48 -14.05 29.73
C SER A 27 9.17 -13.45 30.96
N PRO A 28 10.25 -12.67 30.80
CA PRO A 28 10.88 -12.01 31.93
C PRO A 28 9.86 -11.09 32.64
N PRO A 29 9.85 -11.06 33.98
CA PRO A 29 8.88 -10.24 34.69
C PRO A 29 9.15 -8.75 34.40
N SER A 30 8.07 -8.03 34.09
CA SER A 30 8.12 -6.59 33.84
C SER A 30 8.84 -5.82 34.95
N LYS A 31 9.58 -4.80 34.53
CA LYS A 31 10.30 -3.84 35.38
C LYS A 31 9.61 -2.47 35.39
N ALA A 32 8.37 -2.37 34.90
CA ALA A 32 7.58 -1.15 34.98
C ALA A 32 7.51 -0.62 36.43
N GLY A 33 7.59 0.70 36.58
CA GLY A 33 7.65 1.38 37.88
C GLY A 33 9.04 1.39 38.53
N ARG A 34 10.03 0.64 38.02
CA ARG A 34 11.40 0.66 38.55
C ARG A 34 12.04 2.03 38.28
N ARG A 35 12.75 2.55 39.28
CA ARG A 35 13.54 3.76 39.15
C ARG A 35 14.95 3.46 38.60
N VAL A 36 15.32 4.09 37.49
CA VAL A 36 16.65 3.99 36.85
C VAL A 36 17.09 5.36 36.31
N SER A 37 18.40 5.62 36.25
CA SER A 37 18.91 6.84 35.60
C SER A 37 18.68 6.80 34.08
N GLU A 38 18.75 7.97 33.42
CA GLU A 38 18.64 8.06 31.96
C GLU A 38 19.75 7.24 31.27
N GLU A 39 20.99 7.28 31.78
CA GLU A 39 22.12 6.49 31.27
C GLU A 39 21.86 4.98 31.35
N VAL A 40 21.31 4.50 32.48
CA VAL A 40 20.96 3.09 32.65
C VAL A 40 19.83 2.69 31.71
N TYR A 41 18.84 3.57 31.49
CA TYR A 41 17.78 3.31 30.52
C TYR A 41 18.32 3.07 29.11
N TRP A 42 19.18 3.97 28.62
CA TRP A 42 19.77 3.84 27.28
C TRP A 42 20.65 2.61 27.14
N ARG A 43 21.39 2.23 28.20
CA ARG A 43 22.32 1.09 28.17
C ARG A 43 21.62 -0.27 28.27
N ASP A 44 20.63 -0.38 29.14
CA ASP A 44 20.10 -1.69 29.57
C ASP A 44 18.65 -1.95 29.13
N TYR A 45 17.88 -0.92 28.76
CA TYR A 45 16.44 -1.05 28.54
C TYR A 45 15.96 -0.62 27.16
N TYR A 46 16.62 0.34 26.52
CA TYR A 46 16.13 0.88 25.26
C TYR A 46 16.20 -0.15 24.11
N ASP A 47 17.33 -0.84 23.94
CA ASP A 47 17.60 -1.81 22.88
C ASP A 47 17.87 -3.24 23.39
N GLN A 48 18.35 -3.40 24.64
CA GLN A 48 18.73 -4.71 25.19
C GLN A 48 17.58 -5.47 25.86
N SER A 49 16.44 -4.83 26.14
CA SER A 49 15.34 -5.48 26.85
C SER A 49 14.38 -6.20 25.91
N GLU A 50 13.95 -7.40 26.29
CA GLU A 50 12.89 -8.14 25.59
C GLU A 50 11.51 -7.46 25.71
N ILE A 51 11.32 -6.62 26.73
CA ILE A 51 10.12 -5.81 26.93
C ILE A 51 10.42 -4.38 26.50
N CYS A 52 9.53 -3.79 25.69
CA CYS A 52 9.66 -2.41 25.26
C CYS A 52 9.29 -1.45 26.42
N TYR A 53 10.27 -0.68 26.89
CA TYR A 53 10.06 0.37 27.89
C TYR A 53 10.23 1.76 27.29
N GLU A 54 9.38 2.67 27.75
CA GLU A 54 9.58 4.11 27.75
C GLU A 54 10.14 4.55 29.12
N TRP A 55 10.66 5.78 29.17
CA TRP A 55 11.26 6.31 30.40
C TRP A 55 10.65 7.67 30.76
N ASN A 56 10.18 7.80 31.98
CA ASN A 56 9.56 9.02 32.48
C ASN A 56 10.22 9.47 33.79
N ASN A 57 11.07 10.49 33.69
CA ASN A 57 11.71 11.13 34.83
C ASN A 57 12.28 10.15 35.88
N GLY A 58 12.98 9.14 35.38
CA GLY A 58 13.61 8.10 36.17
C GLY A 58 12.78 6.83 36.30
N ILE A 59 11.55 6.75 35.81
CA ILE A 59 10.66 5.59 35.98
C ILE A 59 10.50 4.86 34.65
N LEU A 60 10.64 3.53 34.66
CA LEU A 60 10.33 2.70 33.49
C LEU A 60 8.82 2.55 33.32
N GLU A 61 8.33 2.77 32.10
CA GLU A 61 6.93 2.57 31.73
C GLU A 61 6.88 1.50 30.62
N GLU A 62 6.23 0.38 30.87
CA GLU A 62 6.07 -0.66 29.84
C GLU A 62 5.14 -0.17 28.73
N LYS A 63 5.52 -0.43 27.48
CA LYS A 63 4.68 -0.17 26.32
C LYS A 63 3.83 -1.41 26.03
N PRO A 64 2.50 -1.35 26.21
CA PRO A 64 1.61 -2.46 25.87
C PRO A 64 1.53 -2.62 24.35
N VAL A 65 1.20 -3.83 23.91
CA VAL A 65 0.82 -4.11 22.52
C VAL A 65 -0.67 -3.88 22.32
N SER A 66 -1.03 -3.45 21.12
CA SER A 66 -2.42 -3.20 20.73
C SER A 66 -3.03 -4.43 20.07
N ASN A 67 -4.36 -4.45 19.96
CA ASN A 67 -5.07 -5.57 19.34
C ASN A 67 -4.89 -5.61 17.80
N GLN A 68 -5.29 -6.72 17.19
CA GLN A 68 -5.12 -6.94 15.74
C GLN A 68 -5.89 -5.93 14.89
N GLU A 69 -7.05 -5.45 15.35
CA GLU A 69 -7.85 -4.48 14.58
C GLU A 69 -7.15 -3.12 14.51
N THR A 70 -6.64 -2.63 15.65
CA THR A 70 -5.82 -1.41 15.70
C THR A 70 -4.53 -1.57 14.88
N PHE A 71 -3.91 -2.76 14.89
CA PHE A 71 -2.78 -3.04 14.01
C PHE A 71 -3.14 -2.92 12.52
N LEU A 72 -4.30 -3.41 12.08
CA LEU A 72 -4.72 -3.28 10.68
C LEU A 72 -4.99 -1.83 10.28
N ILE A 73 -5.54 -1.02 11.20
CA ILE A 73 -5.69 0.44 11.01
C ILE A 73 -4.31 1.09 10.84
N TYR A 74 -3.39 0.78 11.75
CA TYR A 74 -2.01 1.24 11.70
C TYR A 74 -1.32 0.86 10.38
N ALA A 75 -1.43 -0.40 9.96
CA ALA A 75 -0.79 -0.91 8.76
C ALA A 75 -1.32 -0.24 7.49
N TRP A 76 -2.62 0.03 7.42
CA TRP A 76 -3.21 0.76 6.31
C TRP A 76 -2.71 2.21 6.24
N LEU A 77 -2.69 2.92 7.37
CA LEU A 77 -2.19 4.30 7.41
C LEU A 77 -0.69 4.36 7.10
N LEU A 78 0.10 3.40 7.60
CA LEU A 78 1.53 3.27 7.30
C LEU A 78 1.76 3.12 5.80
N ARG A 79 1.01 2.23 5.13
CA ARG A 79 1.10 2.06 3.68
C ARG A 79 0.76 3.36 2.95
N LEU A 80 -0.32 4.04 3.35
CA LEU A 80 -0.74 5.29 2.72
C LEU A 80 0.32 6.40 2.88
N LEU A 81 0.88 6.56 4.09
CA LEU A 81 1.96 7.51 4.38
C LEU A 81 3.23 7.18 3.59
N ALA A 82 3.62 5.91 3.52
CA ALA A 82 4.77 5.47 2.74
C ALA A 82 4.59 5.80 1.25
N THR A 83 3.40 5.56 0.69
CA THR A 83 3.05 5.93 -0.68
C THR A 83 3.13 7.44 -0.90
N PHE A 84 2.59 8.24 0.03
CA PHE A 84 2.67 9.70 -0.03
C PHE A 84 4.12 10.21 0.00
N VAL A 85 4.94 9.71 0.94
CA VAL A 85 6.35 10.13 1.06
C VAL A 85 7.16 9.69 -0.16
N ALA A 86 6.89 8.52 -0.73
CA ALA A 86 7.54 8.05 -1.94
C ALA A 86 7.21 8.93 -3.16
N SER A 87 5.96 9.39 -3.28
CA SER A 87 5.54 10.27 -4.39
C SER A 87 5.92 11.74 -4.17
N ARG A 88 6.03 12.17 -2.91
CA ARG A 88 6.42 13.53 -2.49
C ARG A 88 7.46 13.43 -1.38
N PRO A 89 8.77 13.38 -1.71
CA PRO A 89 9.85 13.14 -0.75
C PRO A 89 10.17 14.40 0.08
N ILE A 90 9.18 14.90 0.82
CA ILE A 90 9.25 16.09 1.68
C ILE A 90 9.54 15.74 3.15
N ALA A 91 9.52 14.45 3.49
CA ALA A 91 9.71 13.96 4.85
C ALA A 91 10.32 12.55 4.85
N ALA A 92 10.82 12.12 6.00
CA ALA A 92 11.22 10.75 6.29
C ALA A 92 10.21 10.11 7.26
N LEU A 93 9.88 8.85 7.01
CA LEU A 93 9.01 8.02 7.84
C LEU A 93 9.86 7.08 8.70
N THR A 94 9.47 6.89 9.96
CA THR A 94 10.10 5.93 10.86
C THR A 94 9.08 5.20 11.72
N GLY A 95 9.49 4.07 12.29
CA GLY A 95 8.69 3.21 13.16
C GLY A 95 9.60 2.33 14.00
N LEU A 96 9.17 1.09 14.27
CA LEU A 96 9.94 0.12 15.08
C LEU A 96 10.31 0.67 16.46
N ASP A 97 9.39 1.43 17.07
CA ASP A 97 9.56 2.04 18.39
C ASP A 97 10.81 2.92 18.51
N MET A 98 11.25 3.57 17.44
CA MET A 98 12.41 4.47 17.50
C MET A 98 12.09 5.69 18.36
N GLY A 99 12.67 5.73 19.56
CA GLY A 99 12.39 6.73 20.56
C GLY A 99 13.17 8.02 20.41
N PHE A 100 12.71 9.03 21.14
CA PHE A 100 13.29 10.37 21.19
C PHE A 100 13.12 10.99 22.57
N ARG A 101 14.04 11.89 22.91
CA ARG A 101 14.13 12.54 24.23
C ARG A 101 13.38 13.86 24.23
N LEU A 102 12.47 14.04 25.17
CA LEU A 102 11.72 15.26 25.42
C LEU A 102 12.17 15.90 26.74
N ALA A 103 12.74 17.10 26.66
CA ALA A 103 13.02 17.92 27.83
C ALA A 103 11.80 18.79 28.15
N LEU A 104 11.04 18.42 29.19
CA LEU A 104 9.82 19.13 29.59
C LEU A 104 10.06 19.97 30.86
N PRO A 105 9.21 20.98 31.14
CA PRO A 105 9.31 21.74 32.39
C PRO A 105 9.19 20.88 33.66
N THR A 106 8.50 19.74 33.58
CA THR A 106 8.25 18.82 34.69
C THR A 106 9.29 17.71 34.83
N GLY A 107 10.26 17.62 33.92
CA GLY A 107 11.26 16.55 33.87
C GLY A 107 11.58 16.13 32.43
N THR A 108 12.44 15.13 32.30
CA THR A 108 12.71 14.52 30.98
C THR A 108 11.85 13.27 30.81
N VAL A 109 11.34 13.06 29.61
CA VAL A 109 10.73 11.79 29.19
C VAL A 109 11.38 11.30 27.90
N ILE A 110 11.43 9.99 27.70
CA ILE A 110 11.85 9.35 26.46
C ILE A 110 10.67 8.51 25.99
N ARG A 111 10.12 8.88 24.84
CA ARG A 111 8.93 8.26 24.25
C ARG A 111 9.29 7.53 22.97
N ARG A 112 8.55 6.47 22.70
CA ARG A 112 8.75 5.55 21.57
C ARG A 112 7.42 5.46 20.82
N PRO A 113 7.09 6.41 19.93
CA PRO A 113 5.86 6.33 19.17
C PRO A 113 5.89 5.09 18.26
N ASP A 114 4.72 4.49 17.97
CA ASP A 114 4.64 3.34 17.05
C ASP A 114 5.12 3.70 15.63
N MET A 115 4.77 4.92 15.19
CA MET A 115 5.20 5.51 13.92
C MET A 115 5.42 7.01 14.10
N ALA A 116 6.39 7.55 13.39
CA ALA A 116 6.67 8.98 13.41
C ALA A 116 7.18 9.49 12.05
N VAL A 117 7.08 10.81 11.87
CA VAL A 117 7.54 11.49 10.66
C VAL A 117 8.46 12.65 11.03
N VAL A 118 9.52 12.83 10.22
CA VAL A 118 10.42 13.98 10.27
C VAL A 118 10.37 14.70 8.93
N HIS A 119 9.84 15.92 8.90
CA HIS A 119 9.81 16.75 7.70
C HIS A 119 11.23 17.18 7.31
N ASN A 120 11.54 17.32 6.02
CA ASN A 120 12.90 17.67 5.56
C ASN A 120 13.33 19.08 5.97
N ALA A 121 12.37 19.95 6.30
CA ALA A 121 12.63 21.27 6.87
C ALA A 121 12.91 21.24 8.39
N ASN A 122 12.78 20.09 9.05
CA ASN A 122 13.13 19.93 10.45
C ASN A 122 14.63 20.21 10.63
N PRO A 123 15.05 21.05 11.60
CA PRO A 123 16.45 21.40 11.81
C PRO A 123 17.32 20.20 12.23
N LYS A 124 16.72 19.08 12.63
CA LYS A 124 17.39 17.83 12.95
C LYS A 124 16.91 16.75 11.98
N PRO A 125 17.64 16.48 10.88
CA PRO A 125 17.24 15.43 9.96
C PRO A 125 17.31 14.06 10.65
N LEU A 126 16.45 13.14 10.22
CA LEU A 126 16.58 11.73 10.57
C LEU A 126 17.69 11.08 9.74
N LEU A 127 18.68 10.46 10.38
CA LEU A 127 19.80 9.84 9.69
C LEU A 127 19.59 8.33 9.53
N LEU A 128 20.14 7.78 8.45
CA LEU A 128 19.99 6.36 8.08
C LEU A 128 20.43 5.37 9.18
N HIS A 129 21.40 5.77 10.00
CA HIS A 129 21.98 4.93 11.06
C HIS A 129 21.52 5.33 12.46
N ASP A 130 20.49 6.19 12.57
CA ASP A 130 19.90 6.51 13.86
C ASP A 130 19.18 5.27 14.43
N ASN A 131 19.50 4.93 15.68
CA ASN A 131 18.77 3.93 16.47
C ASN A 131 17.79 4.59 17.46
N SER A 132 17.82 5.92 17.53
CA SER A 132 16.99 6.79 18.35
C SER A 132 17.10 8.18 17.76
N TYR A 133 15.99 8.90 17.68
CA TYR A 133 15.97 10.20 17.05
C TYR A 133 16.49 11.29 17.99
N ARG A 134 17.29 12.20 17.44
CA ARG A 134 17.98 13.28 18.17
C ARG A 134 17.25 14.63 18.10
N GLY A 135 16.14 14.70 17.36
CA GLY A 135 15.28 15.87 17.23
C GLY A 135 13.92 15.70 17.89
N ILE A 136 12.97 16.53 17.46
CA ILE A 136 11.54 16.43 17.82
C ILE A 136 10.80 16.01 16.55
N TYR A 137 10.03 14.92 16.63
CA TYR A 137 9.25 14.44 15.48
C TYR A 137 8.21 15.49 15.09
N ASP A 138 7.97 15.61 13.78
CA ASP A 138 6.96 16.53 13.27
C ASP A 138 5.54 15.94 13.40
N LEU A 139 5.43 14.61 13.38
CA LEU A 139 4.20 13.87 13.64
C LEU A 139 4.53 12.61 14.44
N CYS A 140 3.84 12.40 15.56
CA CYS A 140 3.83 11.14 16.30
C CYS A 140 2.50 10.43 16.10
N ILE A 141 2.52 9.11 15.92
CA ILE A 141 1.32 8.28 15.74
C ILE A 141 1.40 7.11 16.73
N GLU A 142 0.34 6.90 17.49
CA GLU A 142 0.21 5.78 18.44
C GLU A 142 -1.00 4.92 18.06
N ALA A 143 -0.77 3.62 17.95
CA ALA A 143 -1.77 2.57 17.86
C ALA A 143 -2.21 2.22 19.28
N LEU A 144 -3.38 2.71 19.70
CA LEU A 144 -3.82 2.63 21.10
C LEU A 144 -4.07 1.18 21.55
N SER A 145 -3.54 0.82 22.72
CA SER A 145 -3.91 -0.40 23.43
C SER A 145 -5.02 -0.09 24.42
N ASP A 146 -6.10 -0.87 24.36
CA ASP A 146 -7.31 -0.71 25.16
C ASP A 146 -7.44 -1.75 26.29
N LEU A 147 -6.40 -2.57 26.51
CA LEU A 147 -6.41 -3.66 27.48
C LEU A 147 -6.61 -3.17 28.93
N LYS A 148 -6.00 -2.04 29.29
CA LYS A 148 -6.13 -1.42 30.61
C LYS A 148 -6.49 0.05 30.47
N ARG A 149 -7.33 0.54 31.37
CA ARG A 149 -7.67 1.97 31.46
C ARG A 149 -6.44 2.88 31.59
N ALA A 150 -5.40 2.42 32.29
CA ALA A 150 -4.15 3.16 32.44
C ALA A 150 -3.44 3.38 31.09
N ASP A 151 -3.50 2.41 30.18
CA ASP A 151 -2.89 2.49 28.84
C ASP A 151 -3.63 3.52 27.98
N ILE A 152 -4.97 3.49 28.04
CA ILE A 152 -5.84 4.50 27.40
C ILE A 152 -5.52 5.92 27.92
N GLU A 153 -5.48 6.10 29.24
CA GLU A 153 -5.23 7.41 29.86
C GLU A 153 -3.82 7.93 29.54
N ARG A 154 -2.82 7.03 29.44
CA ARG A 154 -1.45 7.39 29.09
C ARG A 154 -1.39 8.06 27.71
N ASP A 155 -1.95 7.44 26.69
CA ASP A 155 -1.82 7.96 25.32
C ASP A 155 -2.80 9.11 25.06
N THR A 156 -4.05 9.02 25.55
CA THR A 156 -5.08 10.05 25.34
C THR A 156 -4.88 11.33 26.16
N ARG A 157 -4.14 11.26 27.28
CA ARG A 157 -3.94 12.42 28.18
C ARG A 157 -2.48 12.73 28.47
N GLN A 158 -1.70 11.76 28.96
CA GLN A 158 -0.33 12.01 29.41
C GLN A 158 0.59 12.33 28.23
N LYS A 159 0.75 11.40 27.28
CA LYS A 159 1.59 11.60 26.09
C LYS A 159 1.12 12.77 25.25
N LYS A 160 -0.20 12.96 25.11
CA LYS A 160 -0.76 14.16 24.48
C LYS A 160 -0.19 15.46 25.09
N ARG A 161 -0.13 15.57 26.43
CA ARG A 161 0.44 16.76 27.09
C ARG A 161 1.94 16.86 26.92
N GLU A 162 2.65 15.73 27.03
CA GLU A 162 4.10 15.67 26.90
C GLU A 162 4.56 16.02 25.48
N TYR A 163 3.91 15.48 24.44
CA TYR A 163 4.19 15.81 23.04
C TYR A 163 3.89 17.28 22.73
N ALA A 164 2.77 17.82 23.22
CA ALA A 164 2.47 19.25 23.08
C ALA A 164 3.55 20.13 23.75
N ALA A 165 3.93 19.81 24.99
CA ALA A 165 4.96 20.54 25.73
C ALA A 165 6.36 20.38 25.09
N GLY A 166 6.64 19.21 24.53
CA GLY A 166 7.87 18.87 23.81
C GLY A 166 7.97 19.48 22.42
N GLY A 167 6.90 20.07 21.91
CA GLY A 167 6.89 20.78 20.63
C GLY A 167 6.57 19.93 19.41
N VAL A 168 6.04 18.72 19.59
CA VAL A 168 5.58 17.88 18.47
C VAL A 168 4.39 18.58 17.79
N PRO A 169 4.47 18.89 16.48
CA PRO A 169 3.42 19.59 15.74
C PRO A 169 2.10 18.80 15.58
N GLU A 170 2.14 17.51 15.28
CA GLU A 170 0.94 16.68 15.12
C GLU A 170 0.99 15.38 15.95
N TYR A 171 -0.17 14.96 16.44
CA TYR A 171 -0.29 13.74 17.22
C TYR A 171 -1.56 12.97 16.88
N TYR A 172 -1.41 11.72 16.41
CA TYR A 172 -2.53 10.84 16.06
C TYR A 172 -2.63 9.67 17.02
N ILE A 173 -3.86 9.34 17.42
CA ILE A 173 -4.22 8.17 18.20
C ILE A 173 -5.12 7.33 17.33
N LEU A 174 -4.65 6.15 16.94
CA LEU A 174 -5.37 5.21 16.09
C LEU A 174 -6.12 4.20 16.96
N HIS A 175 -7.41 4.04 16.68
CA HIS A 175 -8.25 3.01 17.27
C HIS A 175 -9.49 2.80 16.40
N ALA A 176 -10.12 1.62 16.49
CA ALA A 176 -11.37 1.33 15.79
C ALA A 176 -12.55 2.13 16.38
N ASP A 177 -12.62 2.18 17.71
CA ASP A 177 -13.57 2.99 18.46
C ASP A 177 -13.39 4.50 18.18
N PRO A 178 -14.40 5.20 17.66
CA PRO A 178 -14.35 6.65 17.45
C PRO A 178 -14.13 7.47 18.72
N GLU A 179 -14.50 6.98 19.91
CA GLU A 179 -14.28 7.71 21.18
C GLU A 179 -12.82 7.69 21.63
N LEU A 180 -12.05 6.70 21.16
CA LEU A 180 -10.63 6.52 21.50
C LEU A 180 -9.68 7.01 20.40
N ARG A 181 -10.20 7.18 19.17
CA ARG A 181 -9.47 7.71 18.02
C ARG A 181 -9.44 9.24 18.05
N ALA A 182 -8.28 9.84 17.78
CA ALA A 182 -8.16 11.29 17.72
C ALA A 182 -6.99 11.78 16.87
N PHE A 183 -7.13 12.95 16.28
CA PHE A 183 -6.09 13.62 15.49
C PHE A 183 -5.91 15.05 16.00
N TYR A 184 -4.69 15.43 16.34
CA TYR A 184 -4.39 16.70 16.95
C TYR A 184 -3.32 17.47 16.18
N SER A 185 -3.50 18.79 16.10
CA SER A 185 -2.48 19.74 15.65
C SER A 185 -2.13 20.70 16.79
N ARG A 186 -0.84 21.01 16.94
CA ARG A 186 -0.33 21.90 17.98
C ARG A 186 -0.46 23.33 17.51
N GLU A 187 -1.21 24.12 18.25
CA GLU A 187 -1.35 25.54 17.97
C GLU A 187 -0.05 26.27 18.33
N PRO A 188 0.64 26.95 17.39
CA PRO A 188 1.95 27.56 17.67
C PRO A 188 1.91 28.66 18.75
N SER A 189 0.79 29.38 18.86
CA SER A 189 0.64 30.51 19.80
C SER A 189 0.45 30.06 21.24
N SER A 190 -0.33 29.00 21.48
CA SER A 190 -0.60 28.48 22.82
C SER A 190 0.31 27.32 23.21
N GLY A 191 0.88 26.62 22.22
CA GLY A 191 1.63 25.39 22.41
C GLY A 191 0.78 24.19 22.81
N HIS A 192 -0.55 24.32 22.76
CA HIS A 192 -1.49 23.26 23.11
C HIS A 192 -2.03 22.56 21.86
N TYR A 193 -2.38 21.28 22.02
CA TYR A 193 -3.07 20.53 20.98
C TYR A 193 -4.54 20.92 20.86
N ARG A 194 -5.00 21.07 19.63
CA ARG A 194 -6.41 21.17 19.25
C ARG A 194 -6.79 20.00 18.34
N PRO A 195 -8.03 19.48 18.41
CA PRO A 195 -8.51 18.52 17.43
C PRO A 195 -8.36 19.09 16.01
N MET A 196 -7.89 18.28 15.09
CA MET A 196 -7.83 18.66 13.68
C MET A 196 -9.26 18.75 13.11
N PRO A 197 -9.53 19.69 12.21
CA PRO A 197 -10.81 19.77 11.55
C PRO A 197 -11.02 18.56 10.64
N GLU A 198 -12.14 17.89 10.82
CA GLU A 198 -12.64 16.87 9.89
C GLU A 198 -13.64 17.54 8.95
N VAL A 199 -13.28 17.67 7.68
CA VAL A 199 -14.13 18.29 6.65
C VAL A 199 -14.60 17.18 5.71
N ASP A 200 -15.91 16.96 5.62
CA ASP A 200 -16.51 15.89 4.82
C ASP A 200 -15.90 14.50 5.10
N GLY A 201 -15.56 14.23 6.36
CA GLY A 201 -14.95 12.96 6.78
C GLY A 201 -13.44 12.87 6.55
N ILE A 202 -12.78 13.94 6.08
CA ILE A 202 -11.36 13.96 5.72
C ILE A 202 -10.54 14.70 6.77
N ILE A 203 -9.43 14.09 7.16
CA ILE A 203 -8.33 14.73 7.91
C ILE A 203 -7.21 15.05 6.93
N ALA A 204 -6.71 16.30 6.98
CA ALA A 204 -5.58 16.74 6.18
C ALA A 204 -4.44 17.19 7.11
N SER A 205 -3.24 16.65 6.90
CA SER A 205 -2.06 17.00 7.69
C SER A 205 -1.57 18.41 7.32
N ALA A 206 -1.29 19.22 8.33
CA ALA A 206 -0.60 20.50 8.19
C ALA A 206 0.93 20.32 8.12
N VAL A 207 1.45 19.26 8.75
CA VAL A 207 2.88 18.87 8.71
C VAL A 207 3.28 18.31 7.35
N LEU A 208 2.37 17.59 6.69
CA LEU A 208 2.57 16.99 5.38
C LEU A 208 1.58 17.59 4.37
N PRO A 209 1.88 18.76 3.78
CA PRO A 209 0.97 19.42 2.83
C PRO A 209 0.56 18.51 1.66
N GLY A 210 -0.75 18.29 1.53
CA GLY A 210 -1.35 17.41 0.53
C GLY A 210 -1.51 15.95 0.97
N PHE A 211 -1.02 15.57 2.15
CA PHE A 211 -1.38 14.29 2.76
C PHE A 211 -2.72 14.42 3.46
N GLN A 212 -3.67 13.56 3.07
CA GLN A 212 -5.01 13.54 3.62
C GLN A 212 -5.59 12.13 3.52
N PHE A 213 -6.57 11.84 4.37
CA PHE A 213 -7.27 10.56 4.36
C PHE A 213 -8.69 10.71 4.94
N ARG A 214 -9.61 9.86 4.47
CA ARG A 214 -10.92 9.75 5.11
C ARG A 214 -10.81 8.94 6.39
N VAL A 215 -11.44 9.42 7.45
CA VAL A 215 -11.46 8.71 8.75
C VAL A 215 -12.14 7.35 8.61
N ALA A 216 -13.19 7.25 7.79
CA ALA A 216 -13.85 5.97 7.51
C ALA A 216 -12.93 4.94 6.84
N ASP A 217 -11.94 5.38 6.07
CA ASP A 217 -11.03 4.50 5.33
C ASP A 217 -10.00 3.82 6.24
N LEU A 218 -9.80 4.33 7.46
CA LEU A 218 -9.07 3.60 8.50
C LEU A 218 -9.76 2.27 8.85
N LEU A 219 -11.10 2.24 8.82
CA LEU A 219 -11.89 1.04 9.13
C LEU A 219 -12.16 0.16 7.91
N SER A 220 -12.50 0.76 6.77
CA SER A 220 -12.78 0.00 5.54
C SER A 220 -11.50 -0.51 4.87
N ARG A 221 -10.37 0.17 5.10
CA ARG A 221 -9.02 -0.18 4.60
C ARG A 221 -9.02 -0.53 3.10
N PRO A 222 -9.44 0.39 2.22
CA PRO A 222 -9.47 0.15 0.79
C PRO A 222 -8.10 -0.26 0.24
N GLU A 223 -8.13 -1.13 -0.76
CA GLU A 223 -6.96 -1.57 -1.51
C GLU A 223 -6.42 -0.44 -2.40
N ASP A 224 -5.14 -0.51 -2.75
CA ASP A 224 -4.46 0.52 -3.57
C ASP A 224 -5.22 0.83 -4.87
N ALA A 225 -5.80 -0.19 -5.51
CA ALA A 225 -6.56 -0.02 -6.75
C ALA A 225 -7.76 0.95 -6.60
N MET A 226 -8.43 0.94 -5.45
CA MET A 226 -9.54 1.86 -5.18
C MET A 226 -9.07 3.29 -4.93
N LEU A 227 -7.85 3.46 -4.39
CA LEU A 227 -7.29 4.77 -4.10
C LEU A 227 -6.88 5.53 -5.36
N LEU A 228 -6.50 4.82 -6.43
CA LEU A 228 -5.99 5.42 -7.67
C LEU A 228 -7.00 6.33 -8.39
N ASP A 229 -8.28 6.01 -8.31
CA ASP A 229 -9.36 6.76 -8.96
C ASP A 229 -10.12 7.67 -7.98
N ASP A 230 -9.74 7.65 -6.71
CA ASP A 230 -10.40 8.43 -5.66
C ASP A 230 -9.76 9.83 -5.53
N PRO A 231 -10.52 10.92 -5.66
CA PRO A 231 -9.98 12.29 -5.64
C PRO A 231 -9.29 12.68 -4.32
N VAL A 232 -9.53 11.97 -3.21
CA VAL A 232 -8.81 12.24 -1.95
C VAL A 232 -7.36 11.77 -2.04
N TYR A 233 -7.08 10.72 -2.82
CA TYR A 233 -5.81 10.00 -2.81
C TYR A 233 -5.05 10.07 -4.15
N ALA A 234 -5.75 10.20 -5.28
CA ALA A 234 -5.20 10.14 -6.63
C ALA A 234 -4.02 11.09 -6.89
N ASP A 235 -3.96 12.20 -6.17
CA ASP A 235 -2.88 13.19 -6.27
C ASP A 235 -1.53 12.72 -5.71
N PHE A 236 -1.50 11.64 -4.92
CA PHE A 236 -0.27 11.12 -4.32
C PHE A 236 -0.16 9.59 -4.37
N VAL A 237 -1.24 8.86 -4.67
CA VAL A 237 -1.21 7.43 -4.99
C VAL A 237 -0.92 7.27 -6.48
N LEU A 238 0.35 7.05 -6.82
CA LEU A 238 0.88 6.98 -8.19
C LEU A 238 0.53 8.19 -9.08
N PRO A 239 1.11 9.38 -8.81
CA PRO A 239 0.86 10.57 -9.62
C PRO A 239 1.11 10.32 -11.11
N GLY A 240 0.17 10.75 -11.95
CA GLY A 240 0.26 10.58 -13.40
C GLY A 240 -0.31 9.26 -13.94
N TRP A 241 -0.62 8.29 -13.08
CA TRP A 241 -1.24 7.01 -13.48
C TRP A 241 -2.47 7.19 -14.36
N GLN A 242 -3.39 8.07 -13.94
CA GLN A 242 -4.62 8.32 -14.72
C GLN A 242 -4.32 8.89 -16.10
N ARG A 243 -3.32 9.77 -16.22
CA ARG A 243 -2.91 10.36 -17.50
C ARG A 243 -2.25 9.32 -18.40
N ASP A 244 -1.43 8.45 -17.83
CA ASP A 244 -0.75 7.38 -18.58
C ASP A 244 -1.74 6.31 -19.03
N ARG A 245 -2.72 5.94 -18.19
CA ARG A 245 -3.83 5.05 -18.53
C ARG A 245 -4.65 5.60 -19.71
N LEU A 246 -5.08 6.87 -19.63
CA LEU A 246 -5.83 7.52 -20.70
C LEU A 246 -5.02 7.62 -22.00
N ARG A 247 -3.71 7.87 -21.91
CA ARG A 247 -2.83 7.87 -23.08
C ARG A 247 -2.76 6.48 -23.72
N ALA A 248 -2.54 5.44 -22.92
CA ALA A 248 -2.46 4.06 -23.40
C ALA A 248 -3.77 3.61 -24.07
N GLU A 249 -4.92 3.94 -23.48
CA GLU A 249 -6.24 3.67 -24.06
C GLU A 249 -6.42 4.40 -25.41
N ALA A 250 -6.05 5.67 -25.49
CA ALA A 250 -6.13 6.44 -26.73
C ALA A 250 -5.17 5.91 -27.80
N GLU A 251 -3.98 5.44 -27.43
CA GLU A 251 -3.04 4.78 -28.34
C GLU A 251 -3.58 3.45 -28.86
N ALA A 252 -4.17 2.63 -28.00
CA ALA A 252 -4.79 1.36 -28.39
C ALA A 252 -5.96 1.57 -29.37
N GLN A 253 -6.83 2.56 -29.12
CA GLN A 253 -7.94 2.89 -30.02
C GLN A 253 -7.44 3.37 -31.40
N ARG A 254 -6.35 4.14 -31.44
CA ARG A 254 -5.73 4.56 -32.70
C ARG A 254 -5.16 3.36 -33.46
N ALA A 255 -4.45 2.47 -32.77
CA ALA A 255 -3.88 1.27 -33.36
C ALA A 255 -4.97 0.32 -33.91
N GLU A 256 -6.07 0.14 -33.18
CA GLU A 256 -7.22 -0.66 -33.65
C GLU A 256 -7.86 -0.05 -34.89
N THR A 257 -8.04 1.28 -34.91
CA THR A 257 -8.60 1.99 -36.07
C THR A 257 -7.70 1.85 -37.30
N GLU A 258 -6.38 1.95 -37.13
CA GLU A 258 -5.40 1.77 -38.20
C GLU A 258 -5.39 0.33 -38.72
N ALA A 259 -5.40 -0.67 -37.83
CA ALA A 259 -5.49 -2.08 -38.20
C ALA A 259 -6.74 -2.37 -39.04
N ARG A 260 -7.90 -1.82 -38.65
CA ARG A 260 -9.15 -2.00 -39.39
C ARG A 260 -9.11 -1.36 -40.78
N ARG A 261 -8.42 -0.22 -40.92
CA ARG A 261 -8.20 0.41 -42.24
C ARG A 261 -7.31 -0.43 -43.11
N ALA A 262 -6.19 -0.92 -42.57
CA ALA A 262 -5.27 -1.81 -43.28
C ALA A 262 -5.96 -3.10 -43.73
N GLU A 263 -6.81 -3.69 -42.90
CA GLU A 263 -7.60 -4.88 -43.26
C GLU A 263 -8.58 -4.58 -44.40
N THR A 264 -9.29 -3.45 -44.32
CA THR A 264 -10.23 -3.03 -45.38
C THR A 264 -9.51 -2.79 -46.69
N GLU A 265 -8.32 -2.18 -46.66
CA GLU A 265 -7.49 -1.94 -47.83
C GLU A 265 -6.98 -3.27 -48.43
N ALA A 266 -6.51 -4.20 -47.60
CA ALA A 266 -6.11 -5.53 -48.03
C ALA A 266 -7.24 -6.31 -48.70
N GLN A 267 -8.46 -6.27 -48.14
CA GLN A 267 -9.64 -6.90 -48.74
C GLN A 267 -10.01 -6.30 -50.10
N ARG A 268 -9.86 -4.98 -50.26
CA ARG A 268 -10.08 -4.30 -51.54
C ARG A 268 -9.04 -4.72 -52.57
N ALA A 269 -7.76 -4.76 -52.18
CA ALA A 269 -6.66 -5.21 -53.04
C ALA A 269 -6.85 -6.67 -53.47
N GLU A 270 -7.27 -7.56 -52.57
CA GLU A 270 -7.57 -8.96 -52.91
C GLU A 270 -8.74 -9.07 -53.90
N THR A 271 -9.81 -8.28 -53.68
CA THR A 271 -10.96 -8.25 -54.59
C THR A 271 -10.56 -7.76 -55.98
N GLU A 272 -9.73 -6.73 -56.06
CA GLU A 272 -9.22 -6.20 -57.33
C GLU A 272 -8.30 -7.21 -58.03
N ALA A 273 -7.40 -7.87 -57.31
CA ALA A 273 -6.55 -8.93 -57.85
C ALA A 273 -7.38 -10.09 -58.44
N ARG A 274 -8.42 -10.55 -57.73
CA ARG A 274 -9.34 -11.58 -58.24
C ARG A 274 -10.09 -11.14 -59.50
N ARG A 275 -10.47 -9.86 -59.60
CA ARG A 275 -11.11 -9.31 -60.81
C ARG A 275 -10.14 -9.30 -61.99
N ALA A 276 -8.91 -8.83 -61.78
CA ALA A 276 -7.87 -8.81 -62.79
C ALA A 276 -7.54 -10.23 -63.29
N GLU A 277 -7.44 -11.21 -62.38
CA GLU A 277 -7.23 -12.63 -62.73
C GLU A 277 -8.39 -13.19 -63.57
N THR A 278 -9.64 -12.90 -63.17
CA THR A 278 -10.83 -13.32 -63.92
C THR A 278 -10.86 -12.72 -65.33
N GLU A 279 -10.50 -11.44 -65.47
CA GLU A 279 -10.44 -10.76 -66.76
C GLU A 279 -9.34 -11.34 -67.66
N ALA A 280 -8.15 -11.61 -67.12
CA ALA A 280 -7.07 -12.27 -67.83
C ALA A 280 -7.48 -13.66 -68.34
N GLN A 281 -8.16 -14.45 -67.51
CA GLN A 281 -8.66 -15.78 -67.90
C GLN A 281 -9.69 -15.71 -69.04
N ARG A 282 -10.56 -14.69 -69.03
CA ARG A 282 -11.54 -14.45 -70.10
C ARG A 282 -10.86 -14.07 -71.40
N ALA A 283 -9.91 -13.13 -71.34
CA ALA A 283 -9.13 -12.71 -72.51
C ALA A 283 -8.36 -13.88 -73.13
N GLU A 284 -7.76 -14.75 -72.30
CA GLU A 284 -7.07 -15.96 -72.78
C GLU A 284 -8.04 -16.94 -73.46
N THR A 285 -9.20 -17.17 -72.85
CA THR A 285 -10.24 -18.04 -73.42
C THR A 285 -10.76 -17.51 -74.75
N GLU A 286 -10.99 -16.20 -74.85
CA GLU A 286 -11.44 -15.54 -76.07
C GLU A 286 -10.38 -15.60 -77.17
N ALA A 287 -9.11 -15.34 -76.84
CA ALA A 287 -8.00 -15.48 -77.77
C ALA A 287 -7.87 -16.91 -78.30
N GLN A 288 -8.07 -17.92 -77.44
CA GLN A 288 -8.05 -19.32 -77.86
C GLN A 288 -9.23 -19.67 -78.77
N ARG A 289 -10.44 -19.17 -78.49
CA ARG A 289 -11.61 -19.34 -79.37
C ARG A 289 -11.38 -18.66 -80.73
N ALA A 290 -10.86 -17.44 -80.74
CA ALA A 290 -10.53 -16.71 -81.96
C ALA A 290 -9.51 -17.48 -82.81
N LYS A 291 -8.46 -18.05 -82.19
CA LYS A 291 -7.49 -18.92 -82.88
C LYS A 291 -8.15 -20.15 -83.51
N VAL A 292 -9.03 -20.85 -82.78
CA VAL A 292 -9.76 -22.02 -83.30
C VAL A 292 -10.70 -21.64 -84.45
N MET A 293 -11.39 -20.51 -84.33
CA MET A 293 -12.32 -20.02 -85.35
C MET A 293 -11.58 -19.59 -86.62
N ALA A 294 -10.45 -18.88 -86.47
CA ALA A 294 -9.57 -18.52 -87.58
C ALA A 294 -9.02 -19.77 -88.30
N ALA A 295 -8.65 -20.81 -87.56
CA ALA A 295 -8.22 -22.09 -88.15
C ALA A 295 -9.35 -22.76 -88.97
N LYS A 296 -10.58 -22.80 -88.44
CA LYS A 296 -11.75 -23.33 -89.16
C LYS A 296 -12.12 -22.52 -90.41
N LEU A 297 -12.02 -21.19 -90.35
CA LEU A 297 -12.27 -20.32 -91.52
C LEU A 297 -11.26 -20.60 -92.65
N ARG A 298 -9.97 -20.80 -92.29
CA ARG A 298 -8.93 -21.20 -93.24
C ARG A 298 -9.21 -22.58 -93.87
N GLU A 299 -9.71 -23.55 -93.10
CA GLU A 299 -10.14 -24.85 -93.64
C GLU A 299 -11.31 -24.74 -94.64
N LEU A 300 -12.17 -23.72 -94.48
CA LEU A 300 -13.27 -23.42 -95.40
C LEU A 300 -12.85 -22.55 -96.60
N GLY A 301 -11.56 -22.22 -96.73
CA GLY A 301 -11.02 -21.45 -97.86
C GLY A 301 -11.25 -19.94 -97.78
N ILE A 302 -11.58 -19.40 -96.60
CA ILE A 302 -11.79 -17.97 -96.35
C ILE A 302 -10.61 -17.45 -95.52
N ASP A 303 -9.90 -16.43 -95.99
CA ASP A 303 -8.83 -15.79 -95.21
C ASP A 303 -9.44 -14.92 -94.09
N PRO A 304 -9.18 -15.21 -92.80
CA PRO A 304 -9.73 -14.44 -91.69
C PRO A 304 -9.28 -12.98 -91.67
N ASP A 305 -8.14 -12.65 -92.29
CA ASP A 305 -7.60 -11.28 -92.32
C ASP A 305 -8.31 -10.38 -93.37
N ASP A 306 -9.08 -10.96 -94.30
CA ASP A 306 -9.88 -10.23 -95.30
C ASP A 306 -11.25 -9.76 -94.76
N LEU A 307 -11.61 -10.13 -93.52
CA LEU A 307 -12.91 -9.84 -92.89
C LEU A 307 -12.85 -8.69 -91.85
N ARG A 308 -11.73 -7.97 -91.74
CA ARG A 308 -11.56 -6.85 -90.79
C ARG A 308 -11.88 -5.52 -91.47
N ASP A 309 -13.07 -4.97 -91.18
CA ASP A 309 -13.40 -3.54 -91.35
C ASP A 309 -13.08 -2.75 -90.07
#